data_AF-A0A928LMP2-F1
#
_entry.id   AF-A0A928LMP2-F1
#
_cell.length_a   1.000
_cell.length_b   1.000
_cell.length_c   1.000
_cell.angle_alpha   90.00
_cell.angle_beta   90.00
_cell.angle_gamma   90.00
#
_symmetry.space_group_name_H-M   'P 1'
#
loop_
_entity.id
_entity.type
_entity.pdbx_description
1 polymer ?
#
loop_
_entity_poly.entity_id
_entity_poly.type
_entity_poly.pdbx_seq_one_letter_code
_entity_poly.pdbx_strand_id
1 'polypeptide(L)'
;MPSLSEIAQPIKIDYYNYFSSQMIFSCDVYTLICKYDENMYMSQKALLDTTYTFQNDPMSVDEYTCEPTAKINGYLFRALSIEEYELYYPKRVILIATNDEENEIVYMVFYDDDLDYIESLPDFINNECGWKHKS
;
A
#
# COMPACT_ATOMS: atom_id res chain seq x y z
N MET A 1 8.61 -0.35 3.58
CA MET A 1 8.68 0.96 2.88
C MET A 1 9.99 1.03 2.12
N PRO A 2 10.00 1.67 0.93
CA PRO A 2 11.26 1.96 0.26
C PRO A 2 12.17 2.81 1.12
N SER A 3 13.47 2.55 1.00
CA SER A 3 14.51 3.48 1.43
C SER A 3 14.45 4.76 0.60
N LEU A 4 14.89 5.89 1.17
CA LEU A 4 14.94 7.16 0.43
C LEU A 4 15.84 7.09 -0.82
N SER A 5 16.80 6.17 -0.87
CA SER A 5 17.63 5.90 -2.05
C SER A 5 16.85 5.24 -3.19
N GLU A 6 15.77 4.51 -2.90
CA GLU A 6 14.89 3.89 -3.88
C GLU A 6 13.80 4.85 -4.38
N ILE A 7 13.57 5.97 -3.68
CA ILE A 7 12.60 7.01 -4.02
C ILE A 7 13.35 8.18 -4.65
N ALA A 8 13.57 8.14 -5.96
CA ALA A 8 14.41 9.15 -6.61
C ALA A 8 13.72 10.53 -6.69
N GLN A 9 14.17 11.48 -5.87
CA GLN A 9 13.88 12.93 -5.92
C GLN A 9 12.44 13.34 -6.31
N PRO A 10 11.43 12.97 -5.50
CA PRO A 10 10.09 13.51 -5.66
C PRO A 10 10.06 15.03 -5.47
N ILE A 11 9.20 15.71 -6.24
CA ILE A 11 8.92 17.14 -6.12
C ILE A 11 8.22 17.43 -4.79
N LYS A 12 7.41 16.48 -4.32
CA LYS A 12 6.73 16.56 -3.03
C LYS A 12 6.66 15.18 -2.38
N ILE A 13 6.89 15.16 -1.06
CA ILE A 13 6.64 14.01 -0.21
C ILE A 13 5.61 14.42 0.84
N ASP A 14 4.53 13.65 0.93
CA ASP A 14 3.63 13.69 2.08
C ASP A 14 3.76 12.38 2.85
N TYR A 15 3.76 12.46 4.18
CA TYR A 15 3.82 11.30 5.06
C TYR A 15 2.71 11.36 6.10
N TYR A 16 2.02 10.23 6.26
CA TYR A 16 0.93 10.07 7.20
C TYR A 16 1.18 8.83 8.05
N ASN A 17 0.97 8.96 9.36
CA ASN A 17 0.79 7.84 10.26
C ASN A 17 -0.68 7.83 10.70
N TYR A 18 -1.32 6.68 10.57
CA TYR A 18 -2.63 6.42 11.11
C TYR A 18 -2.51 5.29 12.11
N PHE A 19 -2.91 5.56 13.35
CA PHE A 19 -2.97 4.59 14.43
C PHE A 19 -4.43 4.42 14.81
N SER A 20 -4.89 3.18 14.83
CA SER A 20 -6.21 2.82 15.35
C SER A 20 -6.04 1.81 16.47
N SER A 21 -6.64 2.08 17.62
CA SER A 21 -6.72 1.12 18.74
C SER A 21 -8.17 0.90 19.10
N GLN A 22 -8.68 -0.31 18.89
CA GLN A 22 -9.99 -0.74 19.37
C GLN A 22 -9.84 -1.90 20.36
N MET A 23 -10.14 -1.61 21.63
CA MET A 23 -10.02 -2.54 22.77
C MET A 23 -8.62 -3.19 22.93
N ILE A 24 -8.39 -4.36 22.32
CA ILE A 24 -7.12 -5.11 22.37
C ILE A 24 -6.38 -5.17 21.03
N PHE A 25 -6.99 -4.63 19.98
CA PHE A 25 -6.45 -4.59 18.63
C PHE A 25 -5.84 -3.22 18.36
N SER A 26 -4.61 -3.19 17.89
CA SER A 26 -3.94 -1.97 17.45
C SER A 26 -3.33 -2.18 16.08
N CYS A 27 -3.65 -1.29 15.15
CA CYS A 27 -3.00 -1.26 13.85
C CYS A 27 -2.22 0.04 13.66
N ASP A 28 -1.06 -0.09 13.02
CA ASP A 28 -0.20 1.00 12.60
C ASP A 28 -0.17 1.04 11.08
N VAL A 29 -0.55 2.18 10.51
CA VAL A 29 -0.48 2.42 9.08
C VAL A 29 0.47 3.57 8.80
N TYR A 30 1.44 3.30 7.95
CA TYR A 30 2.38 4.29 7.46
C TYR A 30 2.16 4.49 5.97
N THR A 31 1.86 5.73 5.57
CA THR A 31 1.63 6.08 4.17
C THR A 31 2.61 7.15 3.73
N LEU A 32 3.29 6.90 2.62
CA LEU A 32 4.21 7.83 1.98
C LEU A 32 3.69 8.10 0.56
N ILE A 33 3.39 9.36 0.26
CA ILE A 33 2.93 9.79 -1.06
C ILE A 33 4.03 10.61 -1.70
N CYS A 34 4.51 10.16 -2.86
CA CYS A 34 5.57 10.80 -3.61
C CYS A 34 4.99 11.35 -4.91
N LYS A 35 5.05 12.67 -5.09
CA LYS A 35 4.67 13.34 -6.33
C LYS A 35 5.91 13.67 -7.15
N TYR A 36 5.84 13.42 -8.45
CA TYR A 36 6.93 13.61 -9.39
C TYR A 36 6.52 14.53 -10.55
N ASP A 37 7.50 15.01 -11.32
CA ASP A 37 7.21 15.42 -12.70
C ASP A 37 6.90 14.18 -13.55
N GLU A 38 6.32 14.41 -14.73
CA GLU A 38 5.88 13.35 -15.64
C GLU A 38 7.01 12.39 -16.05
N ASN A 39 8.20 12.90 -16.37
CA ASN A 39 9.32 12.06 -16.83
C ASN A 39 9.83 11.16 -15.70
N MET A 40 9.98 11.73 -14.51
CA MET A 40 10.41 11.00 -13.33
C MET A 40 9.32 10.00 -12.88
N TYR A 41 8.04 10.40 -12.91
CA TYR A 41 6.92 9.53 -12.61
C TYR A 41 6.93 8.28 -13.48
N MET A 42 7.02 8.45 -14.81
CA MET A 42 7.04 7.34 -15.75
C MET A 42 8.24 6.41 -15.49
N SER A 43 9.40 6.99 -15.17
CA SER A 43 10.61 6.24 -14.85
C SER A 43 10.46 5.44 -13.55
N GLN A 44 9.97 6.08 -12.48
CA GLN A 44 9.75 5.43 -11.17
C GLN A 44 8.65 4.36 -11.25
N LYS A 45 7.56 4.63 -11.97
CA LYS A 45 6.47 3.68 -12.20
C LYS A 45 6.98 2.43 -12.92
N ALA A 46 7.80 2.59 -13.96
CA ALA A 46 8.37 1.47 -14.70
C ALA A 46 9.29 0.59 -13.84
N LEU A 47 9.98 1.17 -12.86
CA LEU A 47 10.84 0.43 -11.93
C LEU A 47 10.04 -0.40 -10.92
N LEU A 48 8.75 -0.12 -10.69
CA LEU A 48 7.97 -0.83 -9.68
C LEU A 48 7.91 -2.33 -9.97
N ASP A 49 7.62 -2.72 -11.21
CA ASP A 49 7.48 -4.15 -11.59
C ASP A 49 8.82 -4.91 -11.62
N THR A 50 9.96 -4.20 -11.66
CA THR A 50 11.28 -4.82 -11.57
C THR A 50 11.86 -4.81 -10.16
N THR A 51 11.36 -3.92 -9.30
CA THR A 51 11.84 -3.73 -7.92
C THR A 51 11.01 -4.55 -6.94
N TYR A 52 9.72 -4.71 -7.21
CA TYR A 52 8.78 -5.35 -6.30
C TYR A 52 8.11 -6.56 -6.92
N THR A 53 7.93 -7.58 -6.09
CA THR A 53 7.12 -8.76 -6.42
C THR A 53 5.69 -8.52 -5.95
N PHE A 54 4.79 -8.25 -6.89
CA PHE A 54 3.38 -8.07 -6.58
C PHE A 54 2.65 -9.41 -6.41
N GLN A 55 1.64 -9.41 -5.55
CA GLN A 55 0.76 -10.54 -5.37
C GLN A 55 -0.09 -10.74 -6.63
N ASN A 56 -0.02 -11.92 -7.26
CA ASN A 56 -0.75 -12.25 -8.49
C ASN A 56 -2.04 -13.02 -8.22
N ASP A 57 -2.04 -13.90 -7.22
CA ASP A 57 -3.21 -14.65 -6.79
C ASP A 57 -3.94 -13.93 -5.67
N PRO A 58 -5.24 -14.18 -5.45
CA PRO A 58 -5.95 -13.64 -4.28
C PRO A 58 -5.16 -13.83 -2.98
N MET A 59 -5.08 -12.76 -2.18
CA MET A 59 -4.47 -12.80 -0.86
C MET A 59 -5.33 -13.67 0.04
N SER A 60 -4.76 -14.77 0.54
CA SER A 60 -5.40 -15.58 1.58
C SER A 60 -4.99 -15.08 2.95
N VAL A 61 -5.94 -14.50 3.69
CA VAL A 61 -5.79 -14.19 5.11
C VAL A 61 -6.73 -15.12 5.86
N ASP A 62 -6.16 -16.10 6.54
CA ASP A 62 -6.87 -17.21 7.20
C ASP A 62 -7.85 -17.93 6.24
N GLU A 63 -9.16 -17.92 6.51
CA GLU A 63 -10.18 -18.63 5.70
C GLU A 63 -10.68 -17.85 4.48
N TYR A 64 -10.13 -16.66 4.23
CA TYR A 64 -10.70 -15.72 3.28
C TYR A 64 -9.72 -15.29 2.20
N THR A 65 -10.25 -15.11 0.99
CA THR A 65 -9.50 -14.65 -0.17
C THR A 65 -9.94 -13.25 -0.58
N CYS A 66 -8.98 -12.35 -0.78
CA CYS A 66 -9.22 -10.99 -1.26
C CYS A 66 -8.42 -10.72 -2.55
N GLU A 67 -9.01 -9.99 -3.50
CA GLU A 67 -8.28 -9.57 -4.70
C GLU A 67 -7.07 -8.69 -4.34
N PRO A 68 -5.89 -8.91 -4.95
CA PRO A 68 -4.66 -8.19 -4.57
C PRO A 68 -4.58 -6.78 -5.16
N THR A 69 -5.60 -6.34 -5.90
CA THR A 69 -5.63 -5.03 -6.55
C THR A 69 -6.97 -4.33 -6.36
N ALA A 70 -6.92 -2.99 -6.28
CA ALA A 70 -8.10 -2.15 -6.11
C ALA A 70 -7.87 -0.79 -6.78
N LYS A 71 -8.93 -0.19 -7.35
CA LYS A 71 -8.90 1.18 -7.84
C LYS A 71 -9.76 2.09 -6.96
N ILE A 72 -9.16 3.12 -6.37
CA ILE A 72 -9.82 4.05 -5.45
C ILE A 72 -9.40 5.47 -5.82
N ASN A 73 -10.35 6.35 -6.15
CA ASN A 73 -10.11 7.76 -6.48
C ASN A 73 -8.97 8.00 -7.49
N GLY A 74 -8.87 7.17 -8.53
CA GLY A 74 -7.83 7.27 -9.56
C GLY A 74 -6.52 6.54 -9.23
N TYR A 75 -6.30 6.16 -7.98
CA TYR A 75 -5.15 5.36 -7.56
C TYR A 75 -5.42 3.87 -7.82
N LEU A 76 -4.50 3.22 -8.53
CA LEU A 76 -4.48 1.75 -8.67
C LEU A 76 -3.57 1.18 -7.59
N PHE A 77 -4.14 0.62 -6.54
CA PHE A 77 -3.45 -0.09 -5.47
C PHE A 77 -3.17 -1.53 -5.86
N ARG A 78 -1.96 -2.00 -5.55
CA ARG A 78 -1.49 -3.38 -5.74
C ARG A 78 -0.78 -3.84 -4.47
N ALA A 79 -1.15 -5.01 -3.98
CA ALA A 79 -0.49 -5.64 -2.84
C ALA A 79 0.82 -6.31 -3.23
N LEU A 80 1.81 -6.22 -2.36
CA LEU A 80 3.04 -7.01 -2.48
C LEU A 80 2.78 -8.47 -2.10
N SER A 81 3.58 -9.37 -2.65
CA SER A 81 3.48 -10.81 -2.38
C SER A 81 3.71 -11.11 -0.90
N ILE A 82 2.75 -11.80 -0.28
CA ILE A 82 2.89 -12.20 1.13
C ILE A 82 4.00 -13.24 1.29
N GLU A 83 4.11 -14.16 0.34
CA GLU A 83 5.09 -15.25 0.34
C GLU A 83 6.52 -14.75 0.11
N GLU A 84 6.75 -13.98 -0.96
CA GLU A 84 8.09 -13.50 -1.33
C GLU A 84 8.71 -12.61 -0.24
N TYR A 85 7.88 -11.88 0.50
CA TYR A 85 8.33 -10.94 1.53
C TYR A 85 8.11 -11.43 2.97
N GLU A 86 7.71 -12.69 3.16
CA GLU A 86 7.47 -13.31 4.47
C GLU A 86 6.58 -12.47 5.41
N LEU A 87 5.48 -11.90 4.88
CA LEU A 87 4.64 -10.92 5.59
C LEU A 87 3.65 -11.51 6.61
N TYR A 88 3.94 -12.73 7.08
CA TYR A 88 3.03 -13.56 7.88
C TYR A 88 2.95 -13.16 9.37
N TYR A 89 4.03 -12.65 9.98
CA TYR A 89 4.01 -12.21 11.39
C TYR A 89 5.08 -11.13 11.72
N PRO A 90 4.72 -10.02 12.42
CA PRO A 90 3.36 -9.56 12.64
C PRO A 90 2.65 -9.37 11.30
N LYS A 91 1.32 -9.54 11.26
CA LYS A 91 0.58 -9.57 9.99
C LYS A 91 0.77 -8.23 9.28
N ARG A 92 1.38 -8.27 8.10
CA ARG A 92 1.76 -7.07 7.33
C ARG A 92 1.08 -7.09 5.97
N VAL A 93 0.55 -5.93 5.60
CA VAL A 93 0.08 -5.71 4.23
C VAL A 93 0.81 -4.50 3.67
N ILE A 94 1.54 -4.70 2.57
CA ILE A 94 2.22 -3.62 1.87
C ILE A 94 1.49 -3.37 0.56
N LEU A 95 1.05 -2.13 0.37
CA LEU A 95 0.37 -1.69 -0.83
C LEU A 95 1.19 -0.61 -1.52
N ILE A 96 1.33 -0.74 -2.85
CA ILE A 96 1.86 0.33 -3.69
C ILE A 96 0.75 0.79 -4.62
N ALA A 97 0.54 2.10 -4.71
CA ALA A 97 -0.46 2.69 -5.60
C ALA A 97 0.16 3.68 -6.57
N THR A 98 -0.42 3.76 -7.76
CA THR A 98 -0.02 4.73 -8.78
C THR A 98 -1.24 5.54 -9.25
N ASN A 99 -1.08 6.85 -9.41
CA ASN A 99 -2.08 7.72 -10.02
C ASN A 99 -1.44 8.49 -11.19
N ASP A 100 -1.85 8.10 -12.41
CA ASP A 100 -1.31 8.64 -13.66
C ASP A 100 -1.73 10.08 -13.94
N GLU A 101 -2.87 10.52 -13.41
CA GLU A 101 -3.35 11.89 -13.59
C GLU A 101 -2.58 12.87 -12.70
N GLU A 102 -2.15 12.40 -11.53
CA GLU A 102 -1.49 13.22 -10.50
C GLU A 102 0.04 13.08 -10.48
N ASN A 103 0.59 12.12 -11.23
CA ASN A 103 2.00 11.73 -11.21
C ASN A 103 2.47 11.35 -9.79
N GLU A 104 1.65 10.55 -9.10
CA GLU A 104 1.86 10.17 -7.70
C GLU A 104 2.04 8.67 -7.53
N ILE A 105 3.01 8.30 -6.67
CA ILE A 105 3.22 6.94 -6.20
C ILE A 105 3.02 6.92 -4.69
N VAL A 106 2.19 6.00 -4.21
CA VAL A 106 1.86 5.81 -2.81
C VAL A 106 2.50 4.51 -2.34
N TYR A 107 3.21 4.57 -1.21
CA TYR A 107 3.69 3.40 -0.49
C TYR A 107 2.99 3.34 0.85
N MET A 108 2.23 2.29 1.09
CA MET A 108 1.45 2.11 2.30
C MET A 108 1.86 0.80 2.97
N VAL A 109 2.11 0.86 4.28
CA VAL A 109 2.41 -0.31 5.08
C VAL A 109 1.45 -0.34 6.25
N PHE A 110 0.66 -1.42 6.31
CA PHE A 110 -0.21 -1.75 7.41
C PHE A 110 0.47 -2.82 8.28
N TYR A 111 0.42 -2.63 9.59
CA TYR A 111 0.88 -3.55 10.62
C TYR A 111 -0.25 -3.80 11.59
N ASP A 112 -0.54 -5.07 11.86
CA ASP A 112 -1.42 -5.50 12.94
C ASP A 112 -0.95 -6.86 13.44
N ASP A 113 -1.05 -7.08 14.75
CA ASP A 113 -0.67 -8.34 15.37
C ASP A 113 -1.77 -9.42 15.23
N ASP A 114 -3.01 -9.03 14.91
CA ASP A 114 -4.21 -9.87 15.00
C ASP A 114 -5.21 -9.61 13.84
N LEU A 115 -4.70 -9.29 12.63
CA LEU A 115 -5.51 -9.13 11.42
C LEU A 115 -6.14 -10.46 10.96
N ASP A 116 -7.39 -10.73 11.36
CA ASP A 116 -8.04 -12.02 11.04
C ASP A 116 -8.58 -12.13 9.60
N TYR A 117 -8.95 -11.01 8.97
CA TYR A 117 -9.65 -11.04 7.69
C TYR A 117 -9.57 -9.71 6.92
N ILE A 118 -9.46 -9.80 5.59
CA ILE A 118 -9.66 -8.70 4.65
C ILE A 118 -10.83 -9.07 3.72
N GLU A 119 -12.00 -8.45 3.91
CA GLU A 119 -13.19 -8.70 3.08
C GLU A 119 -13.02 -8.21 1.66
N SER A 120 -12.65 -6.95 1.52
CA SER A 120 -12.40 -6.33 0.25
C SER A 120 -11.21 -5.38 0.42
N LEU A 121 -10.31 -5.38 -0.56
CA LEU A 121 -9.16 -4.50 -0.54
C LEU A 121 -9.57 -3.02 -0.54
N PRO A 122 -10.64 -2.58 -1.25
CA PRO A 122 -11.15 -1.22 -1.10
C PRO A 122 -11.61 -0.86 0.31
N ASP A 123 -12.37 -1.72 0.98
CA ASP A 123 -12.88 -1.44 2.33
C ASP A 123 -11.74 -1.45 3.34
N PHE A 124 -10.80 -2.39 3.21
CA PHE A 124 -9.59 -2.42 4.02
C PHE A 124 -8.77 -1.14 3.88
N ILE A 125 -8.53 -0.67 2.65
CA ILE A 125 -7.78 0.56 2.41
C ILE A 125 -8.48 1.78 3.02
N ASN A 126 -9.80 1.89 2.88
CA ASN A 126 -10.54 3.06 3.38
C ASN A 126 -10.75 3.03 4.90
N ASN A 127 -11.13 1.88 5.44
CA ASN A 127 -11.58 1.75 6.83
C ASN A 127 -10.43 1.40 7.78
N GLU A 128 -9.58 0.45 7.40
CA GLU A 128 -8.50 -0.05 8.25
C GLU A 128 -7.20 0.73 8.04
N CYS A 129 -6.85 1.03 6.77
CA CYS A 129 -5.69 1.88 6.48
C CYS A 129 -5.98 3.39 6.57
N GLY A 130 -7.24 3.78 6.78
CA GLY A 130 -7.64 5.18 6.94
C GLY A 130 -7.38 6.05 5.72
N TRP A 131 -7.36 5.48 4.50
CA TRP A 131 -7.11 6.22 3.28
C TRP A 131 -8.21 7.25 3.00
N LYS A 132 -7.86 8.53 3.06
CA LYS A 132 -8.76 9.68 2.81
C LYS A 132 -8.17 10.70 1.84
N HIS A 133 -7.14 10.32 1.08
CA HIS A 133 -6.48 11.26 0.19
C HIS A 133 -7.44 11.65 -0.95
N LYS A 134 -7.90 12.91 -0.92
CA LYS A 134 -8.83 13.53 -1.88
C LYS A 134 -10.20 12.85 -1.98
N SER A 135 -10.80 12.45 -0.86
CA SER A 135 -12.25 12.18 -0.75
C SER A 135 -13.06 13.47 -0.64
#